data_AF-A0AAW0MIN5-F1
#
_entry.id   AF-A0AAW0MIN5-F1
#
_cell.length_a   1.000
_cell.length_b   1.000
_cell.length_c   1.000
_cell.angle_alpha   90.00
_cell.angle_beta   90.00
_cell.angle_gamma   90.00
#
_symmetry.space_group_name_H-M   'P 1'
#
loop_
_entity.id
_entity.type
_entity.pdbx_description
1 polymer ?
#
loop_
_entity_poly.entity_id
_entity_poly.type
_entity_poly.pdbx_seq_one_letter_code
_entity_poly.pdbx_strand_id
1 'polypeptide(L)'
;MDQEQLVQRLQTIYTELYITEGGASEVNQEHEVRLMESASRRAAAPEKTITCEDICKARPHSPEPIRAVLTKGVAGVGKTVLTQKFSLDWAEGRANQELQLLFPFTFRELNVLRDTQFSLVELLHHFFSPSKALCSFQQLQVLFIFDGLDECRLPLDFGRTRVLSDPTESVSVDVLLVNLIRGACFPPLSSG
;
A
#
# COMPACT_ATOMS: atom_id res chain seq x y z
N MET A 1 11.45 15.78 17.75
CA MET A 1 12.46 14.94 17.05
C MET A 1 12.37 15.38 15.60
N ASP A 2 13.47 15.86 15.02
CA ASP A 2 13.43 16.58 13.75
C ASP A 2 13.23 15.63 12.57
N GLN A 3 12.43 16.03 11.57
CA GLN A 3 12.09 15.20 10.42
C GLN A 3 13.34 14.88 9.58
N GLU A 4 14.30 15.80 9.53
CA GLU A 4 15.63 15.60 8.91
C GLU A 4 16.48 14.53 9.61
N GLN A 5 16.42 14.41 10.95
CA GLN A 5 17.18 13.39 11.68
C GLN A 5 16.63 11.98 11.47
N LEU A 6 15.32 11.85 11.28
CA LEU A 6 14.68 10.57 10.94
C LEU A 6 15.06 10.12 9.53
N VAL A 7 15.11 11.05 8.57
CA VAL A 7 15.54 10.81 7.19
C VAL A 7 16.99 10.32 7.13
N GLN A 8 17.91 11.04 7.77
CA GLN A 8 19.33 10.65 7.79
C GLN A 8 19.54 9.28 8.48
N ARG A 9 18.77 8.99 9.53
CA ARG A 9 18.83 7.69 10.21
C ARG A 9 18.39 6.55 9.30
N LEU A 10 17.24 6.68 8.63
CA LEU A 10 16.74 5.65 7.71
C LEU A 10 17.74 5.35 6.60
N GLN A 11 18.33 6.37 5.97
CA GLN A 11 19.35 6.17 4.93
C GLN A 11 20.59 5.44 5.46
N THR A 12 21.00 5.71 6.70
CA THR A 12 22.20 5.11 7.30
C THR A 12 21.96 3.66 7.77
N ILE A 13 20.74 3.32 8.20
CA ILE A 13 20.42 2.01 8.79
C ILE A 13 19.69 1.06 7.85
N TYR A 14 19.20 1.55 6.70
CA TYR A 14 18.45 0.71 5.76
C TYR A 14 19.37 -0.36 5.17
N THR A 15 19.02 -1.61 5.45
CA THR A 15 19.60 -2.78 4.77
C THR A 15 18.63 -3.21 3.70
N GLU A 16 19.13 -3.49 2.50
CA GLU A 16 18.29 -4.00 1.41
C GLU A 16 17.59 -5.30 1.85
N LEU A 17 16.26 -5.30 1.75
CA LEU A 17 15.45 -6.47 2.02
C LEU A 17 15.43 -7.38 0.78
N TYR A 18 15.55 -8.68 1.01
CA TYR A 18 15.31 -9.68 -0.03
C TYR A 18 13.80 -9.84 -0.23
N ILE A 19 13.27 -9.28 -1.32
CA ILE A 19 11.85 -9.30 -1.64
C ILE A 19 11.64 -10.22 -2.83
N THR A 20 10.66 -11.10 -2.73
CA THR A 20 10.28 -12.02 -3.81
C THR A 20 8.84 -11.81 -4.24
N GLU A 21 8.58 -12.11 -5.50
CA GLU A 21 7.25 -12.07 -6.08
C GLU A 21 6.39 -13.23 -5.58
N GLY A 22 5.35 -12.95 -4.80
CA GLY A 22 4.38 -13.98 -4.37
C GLY A 22 3.44 -14.40 -5.50
N GLY A 23 3.11 -15.69 -5.56
CA GLY A 23 2.13 -16.24 -6.50
C GLY A 23 0.68 -16.01 -6.07
N ALA A 24 -0.27 -15.91 -7.03
CA ALA A 24 -1.70 -15.71 -6.73
C ALA A 24 -2.33 -16.80 -5.84
N SER A 25 -1.72 -17.99 -5.75
CA SER A 25 -2.18 -19.13 -4.95
C SER A 25 -1.59 -19.18 -3.53
N GLU A 26 -0.67 -18.29 -3.17
CA GLU A 26 0.02 -18.30 -1.87
C GLU A 26 -0.74 -17.51 -0.80
N VAL A 27 -1.87 -16.90 -1.16
CA VAL A 27 -2.64 -16.06 -0.24
C VAL A 27 -3.30 -16.88 0.89
N ASN A 28 -3.45 -18.21 0.72
CA ASN A 28 -4.26 -19.08 1.59
C ASN A 28 -3.49 -20.24 2.26
N GLN A 29 -2.15 -20.22 2.32
CA GLN A 29 -1.36 -21.28 2.97
C GLN A 29 -0.67 -20.76 4.24
N GLU A 30 -1.44 -20.57 5.31
CA GLU A 30 -0.90 -20.18 6.62
C GLU A 30 -0.64 -21.41 7.51
N HIS A 31 0.59 -21.91 7.48
CA HIS A 31 1.31 -22.38 8.67
C HIS A 31 2.80 -22.54 8.37
N GLU A 32 3.61 -21.66 8.93
CA GLU A 32 5.07 -21.69 8.87
C GLU A 32 5.64 -22.70 9.89
N VAL A 33 5.42 -24.00 9.65
CA VAL A 33 6.27 -25.05 10.22
C VAL A 33 6.62 -26.05 9.13
N ARG A 34 7.54 -25.66 8.24
CA ARG A 34 8.29 -26.59 7.40
C ARG A 34 9.76 -26.19 7.26
N LEU A 35 10.41 -25.96 8.40
CA LEU A 35 11.79 -26.42 8.49
C LEU A 35 11.72 -27.95 8.42
N MET A 36 12.25 -28.54 7.33
CA MET A 36 12.39 -29.99 7.05
C MET A 36 11.36 -30.69 6.11
N GLU A 37 10.90 -30.09 5.01
CA GLU A 37 10.33 -30.87 3.88
C GLU A 37 11.17 -30.75 2.59
N SER A 38 12.48 -30.82 2.74
CA SER A 38 13.50 -30.74 1.69
C SER A 38 13.57 -31.97 0.75
N ALA A 39 12.45 -32.56 0.32
CA ALA A 39 12.54 -33.77 -0.52
C ALA A 39 11.46 -34.03 -1.59
N SER A 40 10.39 -33.24 -1.77
CA SER A 40 9.35 -33.72 -2.71
C SER A 40 8.42 -32.71 -3.38
N ARG A 41 8.89 -31.52 -3.78
CA ARG A 41 8.07 -30.68 -4.66
C ARG A 41 8.84 -30.29 -5.92
N ARG A 42 8.25 -30.72 -7.04
CA ARG A 42 8.58 -30.45 -8.45
C ARG A 42 9.27 -29.10 -8.61
N ALA A 43 10.31 -29.05 -9.45
CA ALA A 43 11.07 -27.86 -9.82
C ALA A 43 10.20 -26.59 -9.77
N ALA A 44 10.25 -25.90 -8.62
CA ALA A 44 9.60 -24.61 -8.48
C ALA A 44 10.33 -23.68 -9.44
N ALA A 45 9.57 -22.92 -10.24
CA ALA A 45 10.17 -21.88 -11.05
C ALA A 45 11.01 -20.98 -10.13
N PRO A 46 12.19 -20.50 -10.57
CA PRO A 46 13.05 -19.69 -9.72
C PRO A 46 12.27 -18.49 -9.18
N GLU A 47 12.34 -18.28 -7.87
CA GLU A 47 11.71 -17.14 -7.21
C GLU A 47 12.23 -15.85 -7.86
N LYS A 48 11.31 -15.02 -8.34
CA LYS A 48 11.68 -13.75 -8.96
C LYS A 48 11.90 -12.72 -7.87
N THR A 49 13.16 -12.34 -7.65
CA THR A 49 13.52 -11.24 -6.77
C THR A 49 13.01 -9.91 -7.34
N ILE A 50 12.48 -9.06 -6.48
CA ILE A 50 11.96 -7.72 -6.78
C ILE A 50 12.72 -6.71 -5.92
N THR A 51 13.00 -5.52 -6.46
CA THR A 51 13.57 -4.42 -5.67
C THR A 51 12.46 -3.56 -5.07
N CYS A 52 12.76 -2.78 -4.02
CA CYS A 52 11.80 -1.82 -3.45
C CYS A 52 11.19 -0.89 -4.52
N GLU A 53 11.99 -0.48 -5.49
CA GLU A 53 11.60 0.46 -6.55
C GLU A 53 10.67 -0.15 -7.59
N ASP A 54 10.67 -1.49 -7.72
CA ASP A 54 9.90 -2.22 -8.73
C ASP A 54 8.56 -2.73 -8.18
N ILE A 55 8.27 -2.53 -6.89
CA ILE A 55 7.05 -3.03 -6.22
C ILE A 55 5.77 -2.62 -6.96
N CYS A 56 5.71 -1.39 -7.47
CA CYS A 56 4.53 -0.84 -8.13
C CYS A 56 4.61 -0.87 -9.67
N LYS A 57 5.73 -1.31 -10.25
CA LYS A 57 5.93 -1.24 -11.71
C LYS A 57 5.21 -2.37 -12.43
N ALA A 58 4.62 -2.04 -13.59
CA ALA A 58 3.98 -3.03 -14.47
C ALA A 58 4.96 -4.13 -14.87
N ARG A 59 4.47 -5.38 -14.94
CA ARG A 59 5.32 -6.53 -15.25
C ARG A 59 5.42 -6.72 -16.76
N PRO A 60 6.56 -7.18 -17.29
CA PRO A 60 6.72 -7.43 -18.73
C PRO A 60 5.68 -8.40 -19.34
N HIS A 61 5.11 -9.28 -18.51
CA HIS A 61 4.16 -10.33 -18.91
C HIS A 61 2.71 -10.03 -18.51
N SER A 62 2.45 -8.90 -17.87
CA SER A 62 1.10 -8.43 -17.55
C SER A 62 1.08 -6.92 -17.75
N PRO A 63 0.64 -6.45 -18.94
CA PRO A 63 0.60 -5.03 -19.26
C PRO A 63 -0.51 -4.29 -18.50
N GLU A 64 -1.35 -5.00 -17.74
CA GLU A 64 -2.34 -4.36 -16.89
C GLU A 64 -1.66 -3.64 -15.71
N PRO A 65 -2.13 -2.42 -15.37
CA PRO A 65 -1.60 -1.69 -14.22
C PRO A 65 -1.80 -2.48 -12.92
N ILE A 66 -0.76 -2.57 -12.10
CA ILE A 66 -0.87 -3.11 -10.74
C ILE A 66 -1.72 -2.13 -9.93
N ARG A 67 -2.91 -2.57 -9.50
CA ARG A 67 -3.82 -1.74 -8.69
C ARG A 67 -3.66 -1.91 -7.18
N ALA A 68 -3.11 -3.04 -6.75
CA ALA A 68 -2.89 -3.33 -5.34
C ALA A 68 -1.69 -4.28 -5.18
N VAL A 69 -0.93 -4.07 -4.12
CA VAL A 69 0.17 -4.94 -3.70
C VAL A 69 -0.05 -5.30 -2.23
N LEU A 70 0.13 -6.58 -1.90
CA LEU A 70 0.14 -7.06 -0.52
C LEU A 70 1.53 -7.60 -0.21
N THR A 71 2.23 -6.95 0.73
CA THR A 71 3.49 -7.47 1.26
C THR A 71 3.21 -8.42 2.41
N LYS A 72 3.76 -9.63 2.33
CA LYS A 72 3.65 -10.65 3.37
C LYS A 72 5.03 -11.00 3.91
N GLY A 73 5.06 -11.50 5.14
CA GLY A 73 6.28 -11.97 5.78
C GLY A 73 6.15 -11.94 7.30
N VAL A 74 7.08 -12.60 7.98
CA VAL A 74 7.08 -12.73 9.45
C VAL A 74 7.18 -11.37 10.16
N ALA A 75 6.79 -11.34 11.44
CA ALA A 75 6.99 -10.17 12.28
C ALA A 75 8.48 -9.81 12.36
N GLY A 76 8.80 -8.51 12.33
CA GLY A 76 10.18 -8.03 12.42
C GLY A 76 11.01 -8.12 11.14
N VAL A 77 10.51 -8.72 10.05
CA VAL A 77 11.25 -8.85 8.76
C VAL A 77 11.49 -7.52 8.03
N GLY A 78 10.93 -6.41 8.52
CA GLY A 78 11.16 -5.07 7.95
C GLY A 78 10.06 -4.55 7.02
N LYS A 79 8.84 -5.10 7.04
CA LYS A 79 7.71 -4.61 6.20
C LYS A 79 7.44 -3.10 6.37
N THR A 80 7.39 -2.60 7.61
CA THR A 80 7.25 -1.15 7.88
C THR A 80 8.47 -0.35 7.42
N VAL A 81 9.69 -0.90 7.53
CA VAL A 81 10.90 -0.22 7.06
C VAL A 81 10.91 -0.14 5.53
N LEU A 82 10.35 -1.14 4.84
CA LEU A 82 10.17 -1.14 3.39
C LEU A 82 9.24 0.00 2.93
N THR A 83 8.08 0.15 3.56
CA THR A 83 7.13 1.22 3.22
C THR A 83 7.70 2.61 3.50
N GLN A 84 8.48 2.75 4.57
CA GLN A 84 9.23 3.97 4.88
C GLN A 84 10.31 4.28 3.84
N LYS A 85 11.11 3.28 3.43
CA LYS A 85 12.14 3.44 2.39
C LYS A 85 11.53 3.84 1.06
N PHE A 86 10.47 3.16 0.65
CA PHE A 86 9.72 3.49 -0.57
C PHE A 86 9.26 4.96 -0.54
N SER A 87 8.61 5.37 0.55
CA SER A 87 8.11 6.74 0.71
C SER A 87 9.25 7.77 0.70
N LEU A 88 10.40 7.43 1.29
CA LEU A 88 11.57 8.28 1.32
C LEU A 88 12.22 8.45 -0.06
N ASP A 89 12.40 7.36 -0.80
CA ASP A 89 12.93 7.41 -2.16
C ASP A 89 12.02 8.21 -3.10
N TRP A 90 10.70 8.06 -2.94
CA TRP A 90 9.72 8.87 -3.65
C TRP A 90 9.85 10.36 -3.30
N ALA A 91 9.87 10.70 -2.01
CA ALA A 91 9.93 12.09 -1.55
C ALA A 91 11.22 12.80 -1.96
N GLU A 92 12.34 12.08 -2.06
CA GLU A 92 13.64 12.61 -2.47
C GLU A 92 13.89 12.54 -3.98
N GLY A 93 12.88 12.17 -4.77
CA GLY A 93 12.98 12.17 -6.23
C GLY A 93 13.79 11.01 -6.82
N ARG A 94 14.13 10.00 -6.03
CA ARG A 94 15.03 8.91 -6.47
C ARG A 94 14.33 7.82 -7.27
N ALA A 95 13.08 7.52 -6.93
CA ALA A 95 12.33 6.44 -7.58
C ALA A 95 10.83 6.76 -7.64
N ASN A 96 10.10 6.03 -8.49
CA ASN A 96 8.63 6.03 -8.53
C ASN A 96 8.01 7.42 -8.78
N GLN A 97 8.67 8.26 -9.59
CA GLN A 97 8.28 9.64 -9.87
C GLN A 97 7.09 9.78 -10.84
N GLU A 98 6.64 8.66 -11.42
CA GLU A 98 5.33 8.58 -12.06
C GLU A 98 4.19 8.83 -11.05
N LEU A 99 4.38 8.47 -9.78
CA LEU A 99 3.46 8.78 -8.69
C LEU A 99 3.60 10.26 -8.31
N GLN A 100 2.51 11.00 -8.44
CA GLN A 100 2.47 12.43 -8.14
C GLN A 100 2.11 12.70 -6.68
N LEU A 101 1.40 11.77 -6.03
CA LEU A 101 1.07 11.84 -4.61
C LEU A 101 1.19 10.46 -3.96
N LEU A 102 1.63 10.47 -2.70
CA LEU A 102 1.76 9.28 -1.88
C LEU A 102 1.16 9.58 -0.50
N PHE A 103 0.22 8.75 -0.06
CA PHE A 103 -0.47 8.87 1.22
C PHE A 103 -0.20 7.64 2.09
N PRO A 104 0.77 7.71 3.02
CA PRO A 104 1.01 6.65 3.97
C PRO A 104 0.03 6.74 5.15
N PHE A 105 -0.60 5.62 5.47
CA PHE A 105 -1.47 5.45 6.63
C PHE A 105 -1.03 4.22 7.43
N THR A 106 -1.11 4.30 8.75
CA THR A 106 -1.05 3.10 9.60
C THR A 106 -2.45 2.65 9.98
N PHE A 107 -2.67 1.33 10.10
CA PHE A 107 -3.94 0.84 10.65
C PHE A 107 -4.16 1.28 12.11
N ARG A 108 -3.09 1.56 12.87
CA ARG A 108 -3.20 2.17 14.21
C ARG A 108 -3.95 3.49 14.17
N GLU A 109 -3.54 4.38 13.27
CA GLU A 109 -4.17 5.69 13.09
C GLU A 109 -5.60 5.55 12.58
N LEU A 110 -5.83 4.70 11.59
CA LEU A 110 -7.16 4.47 11.02
C LEU A 110 -8.14 3.86 12.04
N ASN A 111 -7.66 2.99 12.93
CA ASN A 111 -8.47 2.40 14.00
C ASN A 111 -9.01 3.44 14.98
N VAL A 112 -8.35 4.58 15.16
CA VAL A 112 -8.83 5.68 16.01
C VAL A 112 -10.10 6.31 15.42
N LEU A 113 -10.27 6.25 14.09
CA LEU A 113 -11.37 6.88 13.36
C LEU A 113 -12.55 5.93 13.09
N ARG A 114 -12.54 4.72 13.65
CA ARG A 114 -13.52 3.64 13.34
C ARG A 114 -14.99 4.02 13.55
N ASP A 115 -15.26 4.93 14.49
CA ASP A 115 -16.61 5.32 14.90
C ASP A 115 -17.03 6.68 14.28
N THR A 116 -16.26 7.14 13.29
CA THR A 116 -16.48 8.41 12.58
C THR A 116 -16.66 8.18 11.09
N GLN A 117 -17.32 9.12 10.43
CA GLN A 117 -17.47 9.11 8.98
C GLN A 117 -16.65 10.22 8.35
N PHE A 118 -16.07 9.88 7.21
CA PHE A 118 -15.23 10.75 6.41
C PHE A 118 -15.58 10.53 4.94
N SER A 119 -15.55 11.60 4.17
CA SER A 119 -15.26 11.51 2.75
C SER A 119 -13.76 11.27 2.55
N LEU A 120 -13.34 10.83 1.36
CA LEU A 120 -11.91 10.66 1.11
C LEU A 120 -11.15 11.99 1.25
N VAL A 121 -11.77 13.08 0.81
CA VAL A 121 -11.21 14.44 0.92
C VAL A 121 -11.00 14.83 2.38
N GLU A 122 -12.01 14.60 3.23
CA GLU A 122 -11.91 14.90 4.66
C GLU A 122 -10.88 14.01 5.35
N LEU A 123 -10.78 12.72 4.98
CA LEU A 123 -9.77 11.82 5.51
C LEU A 123 -8.36 12.29 5.17
N LEU A 124 -8.13 12.72 3.92
CA LEU A 124 -6.83 13.28 3.51
C LEU A 124 -6.51 14.57 4.26
N HIS A 125 -7.48 15.48 4.43
CA HIS A 125 -7.29 16.70 5.20
C HIS A 125 -7.09 16.47 6.71
N HIS A 126 -7.60 15.36 7.24
CA HIS A 126 -7.39 14.98 8.63
C HIS A 126 -5.92 14.64 8.92
N PHE A 127 -5.27 13.92 8.00
CA PHE A 127 -3.89 13.45 8.19
C PHE A 127 -2.83 14.34 7.54
N PHE A 128 -3.17 15.07 6.49
CA PHE A 128 -2.23 15.84 5.69
C PHE A 128 -2.66 17.30 5.55
N SER A 129 -1.67 18.19 5.61
CA SER A 129 -1.90 19.64 5.45
C SER A 129 -2.58 19.94 4.11
N PRO A 130 -3.65 20.78 4.09
CA PRO A 130 -4.29 21.21 2.86
C PRO A 130 -3.28 21.81 1.88
N SER A 131 -3.26 21.29 0.65
CA SER A 131 -2.45 21.81 -0.44
C SER A 131 -3.26 21.86 -1.73
N LYS A 132 -2.85 22.69 -2.70
CA LYS A 132 -3.52 22.74 -4.00
C LYS A 132 -3.58 21.38 -4.70
N ALA A 133 -2.59 20.52 -4.45
CA ALA A 133 -2.54 19.16 -5.00
C ALA A 133 -3.62 18.24 -4.38
N LEU A 134 -3.98 18.44 -3.11
CA LEU A 134 -5.09 17.72 -2.47
C LEU A 134 -6.46 18.09 -3.06
N CYS A 135 -6.58 19.26 -3.69
CA CYS A 135 -7.82 19.64 -4.37
C CYS A 135 -7.98 18.98 -5.75
N SER A 136 -6.90 18.42 -6.32
CA SER A 136 -6.88 17.82 -7.65
C SER A 136 -6.38 16.37 -7.66
N PHE A 137 -6.30 15.71 -6.51
CA PHE A 137 -5.73 14.36 -6.38
C PHE A 137 -6.42 13.32 -7.28
N GLN A 138 -7.70 13.51 -7.61
CA GLN A 138 -8.45 12.63 -8.51
C GLN A 138 -7.92 12.61 -9.95
N GLN A 139 -7.14 13.62 -10.33
CA GLN A 139 -6.51 13.73 -11.66
C GLN A 139 -5.04 13.32 -11.63
N LEU A 140 -4.53 12.91 -10.48
CA LEU A 140 -3.13 12.61 -10.26
C LEU A 140 -2.90 11.11 -10.13
N GLN A 141 -1.70 10.64 -10.44
CA GLN A 141 -1.30 9.28 -10.07
C GLN A 141 -1.01 9.24 -8.57
N VAL A 142 -1.88 8.55 -7.82
CA VAL A 142 -1.84 8.49 -6.35
C VAL A 142 -1.56 7.08 -5.88
N LEU A 143 -0.64 6.94 -4.93
CA LEU A 143 -0.45 5.69 -4.17
C LEU A 143 -0.92 5.85 -2.73
N PHE A 144 -1.73 4.91 -2.27
CA PHE A 144 -2.09 4.74 -0.87
C PHE A 144 -1.30 3.59 -0.28
N ILE A 145 -0.61 3.84 0.85
CA ILE A 145 0.11 2.81 1.60
C ILE A 145 -0.65 2.56 2.90
N PHE A 146 -1.02 1.31 3.17
CA PHE A 146 -1.64 0.90 4.42
C PHE A 146 -0.70 -0.04 5.17
N ASP A 147 0.00 0.48 6.19
CA ASP A 147 0.95 -0.27 7.00
C ASP A 147 0.30 -0.87 8.26
N GLY A 148 0.76 -2.05 8.67
CA GLY A 148 0.28 -2.74 9.88
C GLY A 148 -1.08 -3.42 9.72
N LEU A 149 -1.33 -4.10 8.59
CA LEU A 149 -2.61 -4.80 8.33
C LEU A 149 -2.98 -5.81 9.43
N ASP A 150 -2.00 -6.42 10.08
CA ASP A 150 -2.16 -7.30 11.24
C ASP A 150 -2.78 -6.63 12.47
N GLU A 151 -2.78 -5.29 12.50
CA GLU A 151 -3.35 -4.48 13.56
C GLU A 151 -4.72 -3.90 13.18
N CYS A 152 -5.24 -4.21 11.99
CA CYS A 152 -6.54 -3.75 11.52
C CYS A 152 -7.66 -4.24 12.44
N ARG A 153 -8.50 -3.32 12.93
CA ARG A 153 -9.71 -3.61 13.72
C ARG A 153 -10.99 -3.20 13.00
N LEU A 154 -10.86 -2.69 11.79
CA LEU A 154 -11.97 -2.25 10.95
C LEU A 154 -12.58 -3.46 10.23
N PRO A 155 -13.91 -3.59 10.17
CA PRO A 155 -14.56 -4.71 9.50
C PRO A 155 -14.52 -4.53 7.97
N LEU A 156 -13.41 -4.94 7.34
CA LEU A 156 -13.23 -4.81 5.88
C LEU A 156 -14.06 -5.86 5.10
N ASP A 157 -15.34 -5.59 4.87
CA ASP A 157 -16.23 -6.48 4.10
C ASP A 157 -16.11 -6.27 2.59
N PHE A 158 -15.19 -6.99 1.95
CA PHE A 158 -15.01 -6.99 0.49
C PHE A 158 -16.12 -7.70 -0.29
N GLY A 159 -17.13 -8.29 0.35
CA GLY A 159 -18.26 -8.94 -0.33
C GLY A 159 -19.47 -8.03 -0.46
N ARG A 160 -19.77 -7.25 0.59
CA ARG A 160 -21.01 -6.47 0.71
C ARG A 160 -20.82 -4.97 0.61
N THR A 161 -19.60 -4.47 0.75
CA THR A 161 -19.33 -3.04 0.65
C THR A 161 -19.72 -2.50 -0.73
N ARG A 162 -20.57 -1.48 -0.74
CA ARG A 162 -20.98 -0.76 -1.96
C ARG A 162 -19.79 -0.02 -2.59
N VAL A 163 -19.84 0.14 -3.91
CA VAL A 163 -18.85 0.93 -4.65
C VAL A 163 -19.16 2.42 -4.49
N LEU A 164 -18.15 3.22 -4.16
CA LEU A 164 -18.26 4.68 -4.10
C LEU A 164 -17.88 5.29 -5.45
N SER A 165 -18.72 6.21 -5.92
CA SER A 165 -18.48 6.98 -7.16
C SER A 165 -18.02 8.41 -6.91
N ASP A 166 -18.29 8.96 -5.73
CA ASP A 166 -18.02 10.35 -5.37
C ASP A 166 -17.01 10.41 -4.20
N PRO A 167 -15.85 11.09 -4.35
CA PRO A 167 -14.85 11.21 -3.27
C PRO A 167 -15.33 12.03 -2.08
N THR A 168 -16.38 12.84 -2.27
CA THR A 168 -16.92 13.79 -1.29
C THR A 168 -18.05 13.17 -0.45
N GLU A 169 -18.50 11.97 -0.82
CA GLU A 169 -19.49 11.24 -0.03
C GLU A 169 -18.87 10.75 1.28
N SER A 170 -19.39 11.26 2.41
CA SER A 170 -18.96 10.80 3.73
C SER A 170 -19.53 9.41 4.04
N VAL A 171 -18.64 8.49 4.40
CA VAL A 171 -18.95 7.09 4.76
C VAL A 171 -18.05 6.64 5.91
N SER A 172 -18.27 5.45 6.46
CA SER A 172 -17.37 4.88 7.46
C SER A 172 -15.99 4.56 6.87
N VAL A 173 -14.96 4.58 7.73
CA VAL A 173 -13.56 4.39 7.31
C VAL A 173 -13.34 3.01 6.68
N ASP A 174 -13.98 1.95 7.17
CA ASP A 174 -13.91 0.61 6.58
C ASP A 174 -14.44 0.59 5.13
N VAL A 175 -15.52 1.30 4.84
CA VAL A 175 -16.09 1.43 3.50
C VAL A 175 -15.14 2.18 2.57
N LEU A 176 -14.49 3.26 3.04
CA LEU A 176 -13.45 3.96 2.26
C LEU A 176 -12.30 3.02 1.92
N LEU A 177 -11.74 2.33 2.92
CA LEU A 177 -10.58 1.47 2.74
C LEU A 177 -10.86 0.32 1.76
N VAL A 178 -12.02 -0.34 1.86
CA VAL A 178 -12.40 -1.39 0.91
C VAL A 178 -12.48 -0.85 -0.52
N ASN A 179 -13.02 0.36 -0.71
CA ASN A 179 -13.10 0.98 -2.03
C ASN A 179 -11.74 1.39 -2.61
N LEU A 180 -10.85 1.92 -1.75
CA LEU A 180 -9.46 2.24 -2.12
C LEU A 180 -8.68 0.97 -2.50
N ILE A 181 -8.75 -0.09 -1.69
CA ILE A 181 -8.04 -1.36 -1.93
C ILE A 181 -8.53 -2.06 -3.20
N ARG A 182 -9.83 -1.98 -3.51
CA ARG A 182 -10.38 -2.52 -4.77
C ARG A 182 -9.89 -1.75 -6.00
N GLY A 183 -9.36 -0.54 -5.82
CA GLY A 183 -9.09 0.40 -6.91
C GLY A 183 -10.38 0.84 -7.61
N ALA A 184 -11.52 0.82 -6.89
CA ALA A 184 -12.83 1.19 -7.43
C ALA A 184 -13.09 2.70 -7.37
N CYS A 185 -12.32 3.40 -6.54
CA CYS A 185 -12.40 4.85 -6.40
C CYS A 185 -11.73 5.57 -7.57
N PHE A 186 -12.56 6.26 -8.36
CA PHE A 186 -12.24 7.24 -9.42
C PHE A 186 -11.71 6.62 -10.72
N PRO A 187 -12.61 6.24 -11.66
CA PRO A 187 -12.19 6.02 -13.03
C PRO A 187 -11.54 7.32 -13.56
N PRO A 188 -10.52 7.23 -14.44
CA PRO A 188 -10.07 8.40 -15.17
C PRO A 188 -11.29 8.99 -15.87
N LEU A 189 -11.54 10.29 -15.70
CA LEU A 189 -12.47 11.00 -16.58
C LEU A 189 -12.04 10.69 -18.01
N SER A 190 -12.88 9.95 -18.72
CA SER A 190 -12.69 9.66 -20.14
C SER A 190 -12.50 10.99 -20.86
N SER A 191 -11.30 11.22 -21.36
CA SER A 191 -10.94 12.37 -22.18
C SER A 191 -11.84 12.41 -23.41
N GLY A 192 -12.70 13.43 -23.48
CA GLY A 192 -13.32 13.90 -24.72
C GLY A 192 -12.42 14.91 -25.42
#